data_AF-A0A917NCT7-F1
#
_entry.id   AF-A0A917NCT7-F1
#
_cell.length_a   1.000
_cell.length_b   1.000
_cell.length_c   1.000
_cell.angle_alpha   90.00
_cell.angle_beta   90.00
_cell.angle_gamma   90.00
#
_symmetry.space_group_name_H-M   'P 1'
#
loop_
_entity.id
_entity.type
_entity.pdbx_description
1 polymer ?
#
loop_
_entity_poly.entity_id
_entity_poly.type
_entity_poly.pdbx_seq_one_letter_code
_entity_poly.pdbx_strand_id
1 'polypeptide(L)' 'MLSIVQDAGGRVTMPRTALTGMGWVAYCRDTEGNVFGMFQADDMAT' A
#
# COMPACT_ATOMS: atom_id res chain seq x y z
N MET A 1 -8.00 -1.03 -4.31
CA MET A 1 -6.62 -1.55 -4.29
C MET A 1 -6.34 -2.37 -3.03
N LEU A 2 -6.42 -1.80 -1.82
CA LEU A 2 -6.10 -2.53 -0.57
C LEU A 2 -7.06 -3.68 -0.24
N SER A 3 -8.31 -3.63 -0.71
CA SER A 3 -9.27 -4.72 -0.54
C SER A 3 -8.88 -5.97 -1.34
N ILE A 4 -8.33 -5.78 -2.56
CA ILE A 4 -7.88 -6.88 -3.43
C ILE A 4 -6.80 -7.72 -2.75
N VAL A 5 -5.91 -7.07 -1.97
CA VAL A 5 -4.88 -7.77 -1.20
C VAL A 5 -5.50 -8.68 -0.15
N GLN A 6 -6.54 -8.23 0.55
CA GLN A 6 -7.23 -9.03 1.56
C GLN A 6 -8.05 -10.15 0.92
N ASP A 7 -8.73 -9.87 -0.20
CA ASP A 7 -9.49 -10.87 -0.96
C ASP A 7 -8.58 -11.99 -1.51
N ALA A 8 -7.32 -11.66 -1.83
CA ALA A 8 -6.30 -12.61 -2.25
C ALA A 8 -5.61 -13.35 -1.08
N GLY A 9 -6.01 -13.11 0.18
CA GLY A 9 -5.44 -13.74 1.37
C GLY A 9 -4.17 -13.08 1.91
N GLY A 10 -3.76 -11.95 1.35
CA GLY A 10 -2.69 -11.11 1.87
C GLY A 10 -3.14 -10.20 3.02
N ARG A 11 -2.19 -9.44 3.58
CA ARG A 11 -2.44 -8.51 4.69
C ARG A 11 -1.84 -7.15 4.42
N VAL A 12 -2.60 -6.09 4.71
CA VAL A 12 -2.07 -4.72 4.72
C VAL A 12 -1.21 -4.55 5.98
N THR A 13 0.07 -4.28 5.82
CA THR A 13 1.03 -4.08 6.93
C THR A 13 1.23 -2.60 7.24
N MET A 14 1.09 -1.74 6.24
CA MET A 14 1.01 -0.30 6.39
C MET A 14 -0.14 0.21 5.50
N PRO A 15 -1.15 0.88 6.09
CA PRO A 15 -2.25 1.43 5.32
C PRO A 15 -1.75 2.51 4.36
N ARG A 16 -2.62 2.90 3.41
CA ARG A 16 -2.36 4.02 2.50
C ARG A 16 -2.03 5.28 3.32
N THR A 17 -0.79 5.73 3.22
CA THR A 17 -0.23 6.85 3.97
C THR A 17 0.29 7.88 2.98
N ALA A 18 0.02 9.16 3.24
CA ALA A 18 0.54 10.25 2.41
C ALA A 18 2.05 10.41 2.64
N LEU A 19 2.80 10.47 1.54
CA LEU A 19 4.13 11.04 1.49
C LEU A 19 3.96 12.46 0.96
N THR A 20 3.96 13.43 1.87
CA THR A 20 3.62 14.83 1.58
C THR A 20 4.43 15.35 0.40
N GLY A 21 3.74 15.83 -0.64
CA GLY A 21 4.37 16.36 -1.86
C GLY A 21 4.98 15.32 -2.82
N MET A 22 4.77 14.02 -2.57
CA MET A 22 5.23 12.93 -3.45
C MET A 22 4.10 12.02 -3.91
N GLY A 23 3.25 11.58 -2.98
CA GLY A 23 2.17 10.67 -3.31
C GLY A 23 1.64 9.86 -2.14
N TRP A 24 1.11 8.70 -2.43
CA TRP A 24 0.57 7.75 -1.46
C TRP A 24 1.36 6.46 -1.50
N VAL A 25 1.70 5.93 -0.33
CA VAL A 25 2.34 4.62 -0.18
C VAL A 25 1.47 3.70 0.65
N ALA A 26 1.47 2.42 0.31
CA ALA A 26 0.94 1.37 1.17
C ALA A 26 1.86 0.15 1.13
N TYR A 27 1.96 -0.58 2.23
CA TYR A 27 2.68 -1.84 2.28
C TYR A 27 1.74 -2.99 2.56
N CYS A 28 1.98 -4.09 1.86
CA CYS A 28 1.22 -5.30 1.96
C CYS A 28 2.16 -6.49 2.07
N ARG A 29 1.65 -7.55 2.69
CA ARG A 29 2.31 -8.84 2.80
C ARG A 29 1.46 -9.88 2.07
N ASP A 30 2.06 -10.66 1.19
CA ASP A 30 1.35 -11.76 0.51
C ASP A 30 1.22 -13.00 1.41
N THR A 31 0.66 -14.08 0.86
CA THR A 31 0.46 -15.37 1.54
C THR A 31 1.77 -16.13 1.79
N GLU A 32 2.83 -15.82 1.04
CA GLU A 32 4.17 -16.43 1.20
C GLU A 32 5.01 -15.65 2.21
N GLY A 33 4.52 -14.49 2.64
CA GLY A 33 5.12 -13.64 3.63
C GLY A 33 6.02 -12.54 3.05
N ASN A 34 6.07 -12.37 1.73
CA ASN A 34 6.83 -11.31 1.08
C ASN A 34 6.15 -9.96 1.30
N VAL A 35 6.95 -8.93 1.59
CA VAL A 35 6.47 -7.56 1.74
C VAL A 35 6.71 -6.78 0.46
N PHE A 36 5.66 -6.13 -0.04
CA PHE A 36 5.73 -5.27 -1.21
C PHE A 36 5.08 -3.91 -0.94
N GLY A 37 5.64 -2.88 -1.56
CA GLY A 37 5.14 -1.51 -1.51
C GLY A 37 4.38 -1.16 -2.77
N MET A 38 3.27 -0.46 -2.61
CA MET A 38 2.54 0.18 -3.71
C MET A 38 2.69 1.69 -3.55
N PHE A 39 3.16 2.35 -4.60
CA PHE A 39 3.28 3.80 -4.65
C PHE A 39 2.36 4.36 -5.73
N GLN A 40 1.63 5.41 -5.38
CA GLN A 40 0.83 6.21 -6.29
C GLN A 40 1.34 7.64 -6.22
N ALA A 41 1.93 8.13 -7.31
CA ALA A 41 2.34 9.54 -7.40
C ALA A 41 1.11 10.45 -7.27
N ASP A 42 1.22 11.44 -6.40
CA ASP A 42 0.21 12.48 -6.14
C ASP A 42 0.93 13.66 -5.47
N ASP A 43 1.19 14.70 -6.24
CA ASP A 43 1.90 15.91 -5.80
C ASP A 43 1.10 16.74 -4.79
N MET A 44 -0.20 16.48 -4.67
CA MET A 44 -1.13 17.12 -3.75
C MET A 44 -1.44 16.25 -2.52
N ALA A 45 -0.78 15.10 -2.35
CA ALA A 45 -0.97 14.25 -1.19
C ALA A 45 -0.52 14.96 0.10
N THR A 46 -1.40 15.00 1.11
CA THR A 46 -1.18 15.64 2.43
C THR A 46 -1.54 14.70 3.57
#